data_AF-A0A0F9FJW4-F1
#
_entry.id   AF-A0A0F9FJW4-F1
#
_cell.length_a   1.000
_cell.length_b   1.000
_cell.length_c   1.000
_cell.angle_alpha   90.00
_cell.angle_beta   90.00
_cell.angle_gamma   90.00
#
_symmetry.space_group_name_H-M   'P 1'
#
loop_
_entity.id
_entity.type
_entity.pdbx_description
1 polymer ?
#
loop_
_entity_poly.entity_id
_entity_poly.type
_entity_poly.pdbx_seq_one_letter_code
_entity_poly.pdbx_strand_id
1 'polypeptide(L)'
;EGLGFLRVLRTLRLLRSYHLLAQLRRDFPIFRANEELSIAAVNLGVFLFVMTGLIFATQHGINPDIRNYADALYFTVTTLTTTGFGDITLPGTLGRMISVIVMIFGVTLFLRLAQVLFRPSKVRHECPQCGLLLHDIDAVHCKHCGTTLHIETEGNL
;
A
#
# COMPACT_ATOMS: atom_id res chain seq x y z
N GLU A 1 27.34 -28.18 -0.78
CA GLU A 1 25.98 -27.64 -0.59
C GLU A 1 25.92 -26.63 0.57
N GLY A 2 26.23 -25.35 0.34
CA GLY A 2 26.36 -24.42 1.47
C GLY A 2 26.32 -22.92 1.19
N LEU A 3 25.84 -22.48 0.01
CA LEU A 3 25.89 -21.05 -0.36
C LEU A 3 24.51 -20.41 -0.61
N GLY A 4 23.40 -21.15 -0.45
CA GLY A 4 22.04 -20.59 -0.56
C GLY A 4 21.65 -19.70 0.63
N PHE A 5 22.12 -20.03 1.83
CA PHE A 5 21.78 -19.31 3.07
C PHE A 5 22.31 -17.87 3.10
N LEU A 6 23.44 -17.60 2.43
CA LEU A 6 24.01 -16.25 2.31
C LEU A 6 23.15 -15.32 1.43
N ARG A 7 22.36 -15.85 0.49
CA ARG A 7 21.40 -15.05 -0.30
C ARG A 7 20.18 -14.63 0.52
N VAL A 8 19.71 -15.52 1.40
CA VAL A 8 18.58 -15.25 2.32
C VAL A 8 18.99 -14.25 3.41
N LEU A 9 20.22 -14.32 3.91
CA LEU A 9 20.75 -13.31 4.83
C LEU A 9 20.87 -11.91 4.18
N ARG A 10 21.15 -11.84 2.87
CA ARG A 10 21.20 -10.57 2.13
C ARG A 10 19.82 -9.91 1.99
N THR A 11 18.76 -10.69 1.76
CA THR A 11 17.38 -10.18 1.71
C THR A 11 16.86 -9.77 3.10
N LEU A 12 17.23 -10.51 4.16
CA LEU A 12 16.93 -10.13 5.55
C LEU A 12 17.64 -8.84 5.98
N ARG A 13 18.86 -8.58 5.48
CA ARG A 13 19.60 -7.34 5.77
C ARG A 13 18.90 -6.10 5.18
N LEU A 14 18.30 -6.23 3.99
CA LEU A 14 17.49 -5.18 3.36
C LEU A 14 16.20 -4.89 4.15
N LEU A 15 15.55 -5.91 4.72
CA LEU A 15 14.42 -5.75 5.64
C LEU A 15 14.79 -4.97 6.91
N ARG A 16 16.00 -5.20 7.47
CA ARG A 16 16.47 -4.47 8.67
C ARG A 16 16.75 -3.00 8.40
N SER A 17 17.33 -2.66 7.24
CA SER A 17 17.49 -1.25 6.82
C SER A 17 16.15 -0.55 6.63
N TYR A 18 15.11 -1.28 6.22
CA TYR A 18 13.75 -0.75 6.10
C TYR A 18 13.15 -0.39 7.48
N HIS A 19 13.39 -1.21 8.50
CA HIS A 19 12.99 -0.91 9.88
C HIS A 19 13.74 0.29 10.47
N LEU A 20 15.03 0.45 10.16
CA LEU A 20 15.81 1.63 10.58
C LEU A 20 15.34 2.91 9.89
N LEU A 21 15.01 2.86 8.60
CA LEU A 21 14.41 3.98 7.87
C LEU A 21 12.98 4.30 8.37
N ALA A 22 12.19 3.27 8.75
CA ALA A 22 10.88 3.45 9.36
C ALA A 22 10.96 4.07 10.76
N GLN A 23 12.08 3.89 11.46
CA GLN A 23 12.33 4.50 12.76
C GLN A 23 12.87 5.93 12.63
N LEU A 24 13.72 6.22 11.64
CA LEU A 24 14.16 7.59 11.32
C LEU A 24 13.02 8.48 10.78
N ARG A 25 12.05 7.91 10.07
CA ARG A 25 10.87 8.63 9.55
C ARG A 25 9.94 9.14 10.66
N ARG A 26 10.11 8.65 11.91
CA ARG A 26 9.34 9.04 13.09
C ARG A 26 9.76 10.40 13.66
N ASP A 27 10.94 10.92 13.27
CA ASP A 27 11.55 12.10 13.90
C ASP A 27 11.42 13.41 13.09
N PHE A 28 10.95 13.39 11.83
CA PHE A 28 10.84 14.59 11.00
C PHE A 28 9.37 15.05 10.77
N PRO A 29 8.92 16.12 11.45
CA PRO A 29 7.50 16.51 11.57
C PRO A 29 6.91 17.24 10.36
N ILE A 30 7.56 17.22 9.18
CA ILE A 30 7.07 17.89 7.95
C ILE A 30 6.07 17.00 7.16
N PHE A 31 5.99 15.70 7.46
CA PHE A 31 5.18 14.73 6.70
C PHE A 31 3.71 14.58 7.11
N ARG A 32 3.21 15.35 8.09
CA ARG A 32 1.92 15.08 8.75
C ARG A 32 0.65 15.19 7.88
N ALA A 33 0.72 15.78 6.68
CA ALA A 33 -0.43 15.81 5.76
C ALA A 33 -0.51 14.56 4.83
N ASN A 34 0.63 13.94 4.52
CA ASN A 34 0.74 12.85 3.53
C ASN A 34 1.36 11.57 4.11
N GLU A 35 1.50 11.47 5.44
CA GLU A 35 2.11 10.34 6.13
C GLU A 35 1.36 9.03 5.85
N GLU A 36 0.03 9.05 5.89
CA GLU A 36 -0.79 7.87 5.60
C GLU A 36 -0.58 7.36 4.17
N LEU A 37 -0.48 8.28 3.20
CA LEU A 37 -0.28 7.93 1.78
C LEU A 37 1.09 7.31 1.58
N SER A 38 2.11 7.94 2.17
CA SER A 38 3.50 7.49 2.09
C SER A 38 3.67 6.11 2.73
N ILE A 39 3.05 5.88 3.89
CA ILE A 39 3.07 4.58 4.57
C ILE A 39 2.34 3.51 3.75
N ALA A 40 1.15 3.81 3.22
CA ALA A 40 0.39 2.88 2.40
C ALA A 40 1.17 2.48 1.13
N ALA A 41 1.75 3.46 0.42
CA ALA A 41 2.54 3.23 -0.78
C ALA A 41 3.80 2.39 -0.50
N VAL A 42 4.50 2.70 0.59
CA VAL A 42 5.68 1.97 1.06
C VAL A 42 5.34 0.52 1.39
N ASN A 43 4.28 0.27 2.17
CA ASN A 43 3.84 -1.07 2.51
C ASN A 43 3.47 -1.89 1.28
N LEU A 44 2.76 -1.28 0.32
CA LEU A 44 2.43 -1.91 -0.94
C LEU A 44 3.68 -2.25 -1.76
N GLY A 45 4.63 -1.32 -1.85
CA GLY A 45 5.90 -1.52 -2.56
C GLY A 45 6.75 -2.66 -1.97
N VAL A 46 6.85 -2.72 -0.64
CA VAL A 46 7.55 -3.83 0.05
C VAL A 46 6.85 -5.17 -0.22
N PHE A 47 5.52 -5.20 -0.14
CA PHE A 47 4.75 -6.39 -0.41
C PHE A 47 4.97 -6.89 -1.85
N LEU A 48 4.87 -6.00 -2.84
CA LEU A 48 5.13 -6.32 -4.25
C LEU A 48 6.54 -6.89 -4.43
N PHE A 49 7.56 -6.25 -3.86
CA PHE A 49 8.94 -6.70 -3.98
C PHE A 49 9.17 -8.09 -3.36
N VAL A 50 8.65 -8.32 -2.15
CA VAL A 50 8.79 -9.60 -1.43
C VAL A 50 8.04 -10.71 -2.15
N MET A 51 6.78 -10.49 -2.53
CA MET A 51 5.97 -11.51 -3.20
C MET A 51 6.50 -11.83 -4.60
N THR A 52 6.91 -10.82 -5.36
CA THR A 52 7.57 -11.03 -6.65
C THR A 52 8.84 -11.86 -6.50
N GLY A 53 9.68 -11.55 -5.51
CA GLY A 53 10.89 -12.31 -5.21
C GLY A 53 10.61 -13.76 -4.81
N LEU A 54 9.57 -13.99 -4.01
CA LEU A 54 9.12 -15.32 -3.61
C LEU A 54 8.61 -16.13 -4.80
N ILE A 55 7.77 -15.53 -5.64
CA ILE A 55 7.22 -16.16 -6.85
C ILE A 55 8.33 -16.52 -7.82
N PHE A 56 9.25 -15.58 -8.09
CA PHE A 56 10.39 -15.84 -8.93
C PHE A 56 11.26 -16.97 -8.35
N ALA A 57 11.60 -16.92 -7.05
CA ALA A 57 12.43 -17.96 -6.43
C ALA A 57 11.79 -19.36 -6.42
N THR A 58 10.46 -19.45 -6.39
CA THR A 58 9.74 -20.73 -6.30
C THR A 58 9.32 -21.29 -7.67
N GLN A 59 9.05 -20.43 -8.65
CA GLN A 59 8.50 -20.83 -9.94
C GLN A 59 9.51 -20.76 -11.09
N HIS A 60 10.59 -19.99 -10.93
CA HIS A 60 11.60 -19.90 -11.98
C HIS A 60 12.25 -21.26 -12.23
N GLY A 61 12.20 -21.72 -13.48
CA GLY A 61 12.70 -23.03 -13.91
C GLY A 61 11.71 -24.18 -13.80
N ILE A 62 10.55 -23.99 -13.14
CA ILE A 62 9.45 -24.98 -13.07
C ILE A 62 8.30 -24.55 -13.97
N ASN A 63 7.97 -23.26 -13.93
CA ASN A 63 6.90 -22.68 -14.71
C ASN A 63 7.47 -22.03 -15.99
N PRO A 64 7.07 -22.49 -17.19
CA PRO A 64 7.53 -21.88 -18.45
C PRO A 64 7.09 -20.42 -18.62
N ASP A 65 6.02 -20.00 -17.93
CA ASP A 65 5.46 -18.65 -18.05
C ASP A 65 6.27 -17.60 -17.26
N ILE A 66 7.10 -18.03 -16.29
CA ILE A 66 7.92 -17.14 -15.45
C ILE A 66 9.40 -17.27 -15.86
N ARG A 67 9.79 -16.52 -16.89
CA ARG A 67 11.14 -16.58 -17.47
C ARG A 67 12.09 -15.56 -16.84
N ASN A 68 11.58 -14.40 -16.47
CA ASN A 68 12.35 -13.32 -15.87
C ASN A 68 11.62 -12.72 -14.65
N TYR A 69 12.28 -11.80 -13.94
CA TYR A 69 11.71 -11.16 -12.75
C TYR A 69 10.50 -10.27 -13.08
N ALA A 70 10.44 -9.69 -14.29
CA ALA A 70 9.31 -8.87 -14.73
C ALA A 70 8.03 -9.70 -14.93
N ASP A 71 8.15 -10.95 -15.39
CA ASP A 71 6.99 -11.87 -15.52
C ASP A 71 6.38 -12.17 -14.13
N ALA A 72 7.22 -12.40 -13.12
CA ALA A 72 6.77 -12.58 -11.74
C ALA A 72 6.14 -11.28 -11.17
N LEU A 73 6.73 -10.12 -11.46
CA LEU A 73 6.19 -8.83 -11.02
C LEU A 73 4.82 -8.59 -11.65
N TYR A 74 4.71 -8.84 -12.95
CA TYR A 74 3.48 -8.73 -13.72
C TYR A 74 2.39 -9.63 -13.14
N PHE A 75 2.68 -10.90 -12.84
CA PHE A 75 1.71 -11.78 -12.17
C PHE A 75 1.25 -11.21 -10.82
N THR A 76 2.18 -10.76 -9.97
CA THR A 76 1.78 -10.27 -8.64
C THR A 76 1.04 -8.94 -8.70
N VAL A 77 1.36 -8.05 -9.64
CA VAL A 77 0.61 -6.80 -9.88
C VAL A 77 -0.78 -7.10 -10.41
N THR A 78 -0.93 -7.95 -11.43
CA THR A 78 -2.25 -8.26 -12.02
C THR A 78 -3.16 -9.02 -11.06
N THR A 79 -2.58 -9.85 -10.17
CA THR A 79 -3.31 -10.53 -9.09
C THR A 79 -3.71 -9.54 -7.99
N LEU A 80 -2.79 -8.66 -7.58
CA LEU A 80 -3.02 -7.60 -6.59
C LEU A 80 -4.15 -6.66 -7.02
N THR A 81 -4.13 -6.21 -8.28
CA THR A 81 -5.14 -5.29 -8.83
C THR A 81 -6.45 -6.00 -9.18
N THR A 82 -6.55 -7.31 -8.92
CA THR A 82 -7.70 -8.16 -9.27
C THR A 82 -8.02 -8.20 -10.77
N THR A 83 -7.09 -7.74 -11.62
CA THR A 83 -7.25 -7.76 -13.08
C THR A 83 -7.18 -9.18 -13.62
N GLY A 84 -6.22 -9.99 -13.13
CA GLY A 84 -6.17 -11.43 -13.35
C GLY A 84 -6.31 -11.87 -14.81
N PHE A 85 -5.43 -11.40 -15.71
CA PHE A 85 -5.49 -11.72 -17.14
C PHE A 85 -5.47 -13.23 -17.46
N GLY A 86 -4.91 -14.04 -16.56
CA GLY A 86 -4.91 -15.51 -16.69
C GLY A 86 -3.91 -16.04 -17.72
N ASP A 87 -3.09 -15.16 -18.29
CA ASP A 87 -1.97 -15.46 -19.19
C ASP A 87 -0.79 -16.10 -18.44
N ILE A 88 -0.57 -15.72 -17.20
CA ILE A 88 0.41 -16.34 -16.29
C ILE A 88 -0.32 -16.90 -15.08
N THR A 89 -0.09 -18.19 -14.79
CA THR A 89 -0.63 -18.84 -13.58
C THR A 89 0.46 -19.59 -12.84
N LEU A 90 0.32 -19.79 -11.53
CA LEU A 90 1.27 -20.59 -10.75
C LEU A 90 0.76 -22.04 -10.63
N PRO A 91 1.36 -23.00 -11.36
CA PRO A 91 0.97 -24.40 -11.26
C PRO A 91 1.40 -25.02 -9.92
N GLY A 92 0.74 -26.12 -9.56
CA GLY A 92 1.04 -26.89 -8.35
C GLY A 92 0.43 -26.33 -7.06
N THR A 93 0.41 -27.17 -6.02
CA THR A 93 -0.22 -26.83 -4.74
C THR A 93 0.44 -25.62 -4.07
N LEU A 94 1.77 -25.57 -4.06
CA LEU A 94 2.52 -24.44 -3.50
C LEU A 94 2.25 -23.14 -4.25
N GLY A 95 2.22 -23.18 -5.59
CA GLY A 95 1.91 -22.05 -6.44
C GLY A 95 0.52 -21.46 -6.13
N ARG A 96 -0.49 -22.33 -6.06
CA ARG A 96 -1.86 -21.96 -5.69
C ARG A 96 -1.96 -21.33 -4.30
N MET A 97 -1.27 -21.88 -3.30
CA MET A 97 -1.24 -21.32 -1.95
C MET A 97 -0.61 -19.92 -1.93
N ILE A 98 0.49 -19.71 -2.67
CA ILE A 98 1.12 -18.39 -2.81
C ILE A 98 0.15 -17.41 -3.47
N SER A 99 -0.55 -17.81 -4.54
CA SER A 99 -1.55 -16.97 -5.20
C SER A 99 -2.66 -16.53 -4.25
N VAL A 100 -3.18 -17.44 -3.40
CA VAL A 100 -4.20 -17.08 -2.39
C VAL A 100 -3.66 -16.04 -1.41
N ILE A 101 -2.41 -16.18 -0.95
CA ILE A 101 -1.76 -15.19 -0.08
C ILE A 101 -1.66 -13.83 -0.80
N VAL A 102 -1.23 -13.81 -2.07
CA VAL A 102 -1.15 -12.58 -2.87
C VAL A 102 -2.53 -11.92 -2.98
N MET A 103 -3.59 -12.69 -3.21
CA MET A 103 -4.95 -12.16 -3.32
C MET A 103 -5.44 -11.54 -2.00
N ILE A 104 -5.30 -12.25 -0.87
CA ILE A 104 -5.81 -11.76 0.43
C ILE A 104 -5.05 -10.50 0.88
N PHE A 105 -3.72 -10.56 0.90
CA PHE A 105 -2.91 -9.44 1.38
C PHE A 105 -2.77 -8.32 0.34
N GLY A 106 -2.78 -8.68 -0.93
CA GLY A 106 -2.69 -7.71 -2.00
C GLY A 106 -3.91 -6.80 -2.02
N VAL A 107 -5.11 -7.38 -2.15
CA VAL A 107 -6.34 -6.58 -2.27
C VAL A 107 -6.51 -5.64 -1.07
N THR A 108 -6.21 -6.11 0.14
CA THR A 108 -6.29 -5.27 1.34
C THR A 108 -5.31 -4.09 1.31
N LEU A 109 -4.07 -4.29 0.86
CA LEU A 109 -3.09 -3.21 0.72
C LEU A 109 -3.44 -2.24 -0.41
N PHE A 110 -3.91 -2.74 -1.54
CA PHE A 110 -4.34 -1.92 -2.67
C PHE A 110 -5.54 -1.04 -2.31
N LEU A 111 -6.57 -1.62 -1.68
CA LEU A 111 -7.75 -0.88 -1.21
C LEU A 111 -7.36 0.19 -0.17
N ARG A 112 -6.44 -0.14 0.74
CA ARG A 112 -5.94 0.85 1.72
C ARG A 112 -5.25 2.03 1.02
N LEU A 113 -4.43 1.78 0.01
CA LEU A 113 -3.79 2.85 -0.76
C LEU A 113 -4.84 3.71 -1.48
N ALA A 114 -5.82 3.08 -2.13
CA ALA A 114 -6.91 3.80 -2.81
C ALA A 114 -7.72 4.65 -1.84
N GLN A 115 -8.09 4.13 -0.66
CA GLN A 115 -8.83 4.87 0.36
C GLN A 115 -8.09 6.12 0.83
N VAL A 116 -6.77 6.02 1.01
CA VAL A 116 -5.95 7.16 1.43
C VAL A 116 -5.79 8.17 0.29
N LEU A 117 -5.64 7.70 -0.95
CA LEU A 117 -5.51 8.56 -2.13
C LEU A 117 -6.78 9.35 -2.43
N PHE A 118 -7.95 8.74 -2.22
CA PHE A 118 -9.26 9.38 -2.42
C PHE A 118 -9.87 9.95 -1.13
N ARG A 119 -9.10 10.05 -0.04
CA ARG A 119 -9.62 10.62 1.21
C ARG A 119 -9.89 12.12 0.98
N PRO A 120 -11.14 12.59 1.09
CA PRO A 120 -11.42 14.02 0.95
C PRO A 120 -10.64 14.78 2.00
N SER A 121 -9.95 15.82 1.56
CA SER A 121 -9.20 16.70 2.44
C SER A 121 -10.18 17.35 3.43
N LYS A 122 -9.77 17.39 4.71
CA LYS A 122 -10.57 17.94 5.81
C LYS A 122 -9.91 19.19 6.34
N VAL A 123 -10.71 20.18 6.72
CA VAL A 123 -10.24 21.42 7.34
C VAL A 123 -10.49 21.38 8.84
N ARG A 124 -9.54 21.93 9.61
CA ARG A 124 -9.71 22.15 11.04
C ARG A 124 -10.33 23.52 11.26
N HIS A 125 -11.60 23.55 11.65
CA HIS A 125 -12.34 24.76 12.00
C HIS A 125 -13.27 24.43 13.16
N GLU A 126 -13.16 25.14 14.27
CA GLU A 126 -14.00 24.86 15.43
C GLU A 126 -15.41 25.40 15.23
N CYS A 127 -16.42 24.52 15.35
CA CYS A 127 -17.80 24.93 15.28
C CYS A 127 -18.16 25.76 16.53
N PRO A 128 -18.68 27.00 16.38
CA PRO A 128 -18.96 27.89 17.51
C PRO A 128 -20.08 27.37 18.43
N GLN A 129 -20.87 26.39 17.99
CA GLN A 129 -22.04 25.92 18.73
C GLN A 129 -21.83 24.56 19.42
N CYS A 130 -21.12 23.62 18.79
CA CYS A 130 -20.93 22.27 19.35
C CYS A 130 -19.47 21.85 19.54
N GLY A 131 -18.50 22.70 19.16
CA GLY A 131 -17.07 22.40 19.30
C GLY A 131 -16.53 21.32 18.34
N LEU A 132 -17.28 20.93 17.31
CA LEU A 132 -16.75 20.02 16.29
C LEU A 132 -15.60 20.71 15.54
N LEU A 133 -14.42 20.10 15.55
CA LEU A 133 -13.18 20.68 15.03
C LEU A 133 -12.85 20.32 13.58
N LEU A 134 -13.40 19.23 13.03
CA LEU A 134 -13.01 18.70 11.72
C LEU A 134 -14.21 18.69 10.77
N HIS A 135 -14.11 19.43 9.67
CA HIS A 135 -15.17 19.57 8.65
C HIS A 135 -14.64 19.26 7.25
N ASP A 136 -15.57 19.01 6.31
CA ASP A 136 -15.28 19.05 4.88
C ASP A 136 -14.87 20.47 4.47
N ILE A 137 -14.03 20.61 3.44
CA ILE A 137 -13.50 21.92 3.01
C ILE A 137 -14.62 22.84 2.51
N ASP A 138 -15.64 22.28 1.88
CA ASP A 138 -16.81 22.95 1.34
C ASP A 138 -18.01 22.96 2.31
N ALA A 139 -17.79 22.67 3.60
CA ALA A 139 -18.87 22.58 4.58
C ALA A 139 -19.46 23.96 4.90
N VAL A 140 -20.67 24.23 4.38
CA VAL A 140 -21.49 25.40 4.76
C VAL A 140 -22.22 25.20 6.09
N HIS A 141 -22.42 23.94 6.50
CA HIS A 141 -23.12 23.59 7.74
C HIS A 141 -22.31 22.57 8.54
N CYS A 142 -22.34 22.68 9.86
CA CYS A 142 -21.73 21.70 10.76
C CYS A 142 -22.47 20.36 10.67
N LYS A 143 -21.75 19.28 10.35
CA LYS A 143 -22.33 17.92 10.23
C LYS A 143 -22.94 17.41 11.55
N HIS A 144 -22.52 17.93 12.69
CA HIS A 144 -22.98 17.48 14.01
C HIS A 144 -24.22 18.23 14.51
N CYS A 145 -24.26 19.56 14.40
CA CYS A 145 -25.35 20.38 14.95
C CYS A 145 -26.17 21.16 13.92
N GLY A 146 -25.75 21.20 12.65
CA GLY A 146 -26.45 21.93 11.59
C GLY A 146 -26.23 23.45 11.57
N THR A 147 -25.48 24.03 12.51
CA THR A 147 -25.16 25.48 12.50
C THR A 147 -24.38 25.85 11.24
N THR A 148 -24.70 27.01 10.65
CA THR A 148 -23.97 27.55 9.50
C THR A 148 -22.52 27.86 9.88
N LEU A 149 -21.59 27.38 9.07
CA LEU A 149 -20.16 27.60 9.22
C LEU A 149 -19.70 28.57 8.11
N HIS A 150 -18.78 29.45 8.47
CA HIS A 150 -18.11 30.33 7.52
C HIS A 150 -16.62 29.98 7.46
N ILE A 151 -16.31 28.99 6.63
CA ILE A 151 -14.94 28.53 6.40
C ILE A 151 -14.38 29.31 5.22
N GLU A 152 -13.25 30.00 5.41
CA GLU A 152 -12.56 30.70 4.33
C GLU A 152 -12.05 29.68 3.30
N THR A 153 -12.41 29.87 2.03
CA THR A 153 -11.98 29.04 0.91
C THR A 153 -11.50 29.94 -0.23
N GLU A 154 -10.54 29.46 -1.04
CA GLU A 154 -10.00 30.22 -2.17
C GLU A 154 -10.95 30.32 -3.38
N GLY A 155 -12.13 29.69 -3.32
CA GLY A 155 -13.11 29.68 -4.42
C GLY A 155 -12.72 28.80 -5.62
N ASN A 156 -11.64 28.02 -5.52
CA ASN A 156 -11.24 27.03 -6.52
C ASN A 156 -11.89 25.68 -6.18
N LEU A 157 -13.03 25.38 -6.83
CA LEU A 157 -13.59 24.02 -6.91
C LEU A 157 -13.22 23.41 -8.27
#